data_AF-A0AAV0RNA3-F1
#
_entry.id   AF-A0AAV0RNA3-F1
#
_cell.length_a   1.000
_cell.length_b   1.000
_cell.length_c   1.000
_cell.angle_alpha   90.00
_cell.angle_beta   90.00
_cell.angle_gamma   90.00
#
_symmetry.space_group_name_H-M   'P 1'
#
loop_
_entity.id
_entity.type
_entity.pdbx_description
1 polymer ?
#
loop_
_entity_poly.entity_id
_entity_poly.type
_entity_poly.pdbx_seq_one_letter_code
_entity_poly.pdbx_strand_id
1 'polypeptide(L)'
;MAGENGSCTVLLQLSENDPFFDKKKQILQARGFGIREQLNLQYSSSCPDSVAANLEKLLQVARIIHLDEVELYFNDFDGSRPVEFCSTRNEVEALNSILSLINHTSLKDQALRDAIKDGITRQCGEKSLVESRVGRNYEGLTKEYQLVEWGVSNGVKTSLEIALIEGAGRGAIAKKDLGIGDIALEIPVSLIISEELVRQSDMFKILESIEGISVETMMLLWSMKERHDCNSKFRVYLDTLPKEFNTGLSFGVDAMMALDDTTLFEEIMQAKEHLRVQYEELVPALCNNNPDTFPSEHYTWENFLWACELWYSNSMKIMFADGKLRTCLIPIAGFLNHSLYPHITHYGKVDCATNTLKFPLLRPCLAGEQCCLSYGNLSSSHLITFYGFSPLGDNPYDVIPIDIDVGEADCSNDSPWTTHMVRGTWFSKNHGIFHYGLPTPLLDYLRKARDHMPTTTATTKEDMELEIEVLEDLISTFNSMMDNLGDTNSDYSEDYGSWDVKLSVEFKDGQKRIISSILSSCDDGIKLLQTHLQKCTS
;
A
#
# COMPACT_ATOMS: atom_id res chain seq x y z
N MET A 1 -17.34 -7.43 -49.14
CA MET A 1 -17.23 -6.88 -47.77
C MET A 1 -15.76 -6.98 -47.40
N ALA A 2 -15.04 -5.86 -47.47
CA ALA A 2 -13.63 -5.83 -47.06
C ALA A 2 -13.60 -5.80 -45.53
N GLY A 3 -12.89 -6.75 -44.92
CA GLY A 3 -12.60 -6.68 -43.49
C GLY A 3 -11.73 -5.45 -43.22
N GLU A 4 -12.17 -4.58 -42.32
CA GLU A 4 -11.36 -3.48 -41.83
C GLU A 4 -10.21 -4.07 -41.00
N ASN A 5 -9.07 -4.31 -41.63
CA ASN A 5 -7.80 -4.52 -40.92
C ASN A 5 -7.38 -3.18 -40.31
N GLY A 6 -7.84 -2.90 -39.10
CA GLY A 6 -7.27 -1.83 -38.28
C GLY A 6 -5.90 -2.25 -37.76
N SER A 7 -4.92 -1.35 -37.79
CA SER A 7 -3.68 -1.50 -37.01
C SER A 7 -3.72 -0.46 -35.89
N CYS A 8 -3.66 -0.90 -34.63
CA CYS A 8 -3.51 0.01 -33.49
C CYS A 8 -2.06 0.10 -33.10
N THR A 9 -1.60 1.31 -32.77
CA THR A 9 -0.33 1.50 -32.11
C THR A 9 -0.59 1.91 -30.67
N VAL A 10 -0.15 1.10 -29.72
CA VAL A 10 -0.12 1.46 -28.29
C VAL A 10 1.32 1.78 -27.90
N LEU A 11 1.51 2.94 -27.28
CA LEU A 11 2.81 3.36 -26.76
C LEU A 11 2.83 3.22 -25.24
N LEU A 12 3.63 2.30 -24.74
CA LEU A 12 3.95 2.18 -23.32
C LEU A 12 5.30 2.87 -23.07
N GLN A 13 5.36 3.72 -22.06
CA GLN A 13 6.56 4.48 -21.75
C GLN A 13 6.89 4.43 -20.26
N LEU A 14 8.11 4.03 -19.94
CA LEU A 14 8.69 4.20 -18.61
C LEU A 14 9.06 5.68 -18.39
N SER A 15 8.60 6.25 -17.29
CA SER A 15 8.84 7.66 -16.92
C SER A 15 10.29 7.88 -16.49
N GLU A 16 10.97 8.90 -17.02
CA GLU A 16 12.34 9.26 -16.61
C GLU A 16 12.43 9.74 -15.15
N ASN A 17 11.29 10.14 -14.56
CA ASN A 17 11.21 10.53 -13.15
C ASN A 17 10.90 9.33 -12.21
N ASP A 18 10.85 8.10 -12.73
CA ASP A 18 10.63 6.92 -11.91
C ASP A 18 11.85 6.67 -11.00
N PRO A 19 11.66 6.51 -9.68
CA PRO A 19 12.79 6.32 -8.75
C PRO A 19 13.59 5.04 -9.05
N PHE A 20 13.00 4.06 -9.75
CA PHE A 20 13.62 2.81 -10.15
C PHE A 20 13.86 2.72 -11.66
N PHE A 21 13.96 3.87 -12.34
CA PHE A 21 14.09 3.95 -13.79
C PHE A 21 15.17 3.03 -14.34
N ASP A 22 16.39 3.08 -13.80
CA ASP A 22 17.52 2.31 -14.32
C ASP A 22 17.32 0.80 -14.16
N LYS A 23 16.78 0.34 -13.02
CA LYS A 23 16.46 -1.07 -12.77
C LYS A 23 15.38 -1.56 -13.74
N LYS A 24 14.25 -0.84 -13.83
CA LYS A 24 13.14 -1.19 -14.72
C LYS A 24 13.58 -1.18 -16.19
N LYS A 25 14.41 -0.22 -16.59
CA LYS A 25 15.01 -0.14 -17.92
C LYS A 25 15.88 -1.37 -18.23
N GLN A 26 16.73 -1.80 -17.31
CA GLN A 26 17.54 -3.01 -17.49
C GLN A 26 16.67 -4.26 -17.66
N ILE A 27 15.61 -4.40 -16.86
CA ILE A 27 14.65 -5.51 -16.96
C ILE A 27 13.93 -5.49 -18.32
N LEU A 28 13.46 -4.32 -18.78
CA LEU A 28 12.86 -4.16 -20.11
C LEU A 28 13.82 -4.58 -21.22
N GLN A 29 15.06 -4.08 -21.17
CA GLN A 29 16.10 -4.35 -22.18
C GLN A 29 16.50 -5.84 -22.22
N ALA A 30 16.65 -6.48 -21.05
CA ALA A 30 16.94 -7.91 -20.95
C ALA A 30 15.85 -8.78 -21.61
N ARG A 31 14.62 -8.26 -21.69
CA ARG A 31 13.46 -8.93 -22.31
C ARG A 31 13.20 -8.46 -23.75
N GLY A 32 14.09 -7.65 -24.32
CA GLY A 32 14.00 -7.18 -25.70
C GLY A 32 13.03 -6.01 -25.91
N PHE A 33 12.60 -5.32 -24.85
CA PHE A 33 11.74 -4.14 -24.91
C PHE A 33 12.53 -2.83 -24.75
N GLY A 34 12.04 -1.77 -25.37
CA GLY A 34 12.53 -0.40 -25.20
C GLY A 34 11.86 0.33 -24.03
N ILE A 35 12.43 1.49 -23.66
CA ILE A 35 11.86 2.43 -22.67
C ILE A 35 10.57 3.06 -23.19
N ARG A 36 10.49 3.23 -24.52
CA ARG A 36 9.32 3.67 -25.28
C ARG A 36 8.96 2.55 -26.23
N GLU A 37 8.09 1.66 -25.77
CA GLU A 37 7.72 0.46 -26.51
C GLU A 37 6.45 0.73 -27.32
N GLN A 38 6.59 0.68 -28.64
CA GLN A 38 5.52 0.92 -29.59
C GLN A 38 5.02 -0.41 -30.14
N LEU A 39 3.89 -0.90 -29.61
CA LEU A 39 3.32 -2.18 -30.01
C LEU A 39 2.23 -1.97 -31.08
N ASN A 40 2.49 -2.49 -32.27
CA ASN A 40 1.52 -2.54 -33.36
C ASN A 40 0.64 -3.78 -33.20
N LEU A 41 -0.58 -3.55 -32.75
CA LEU A 41 -1.60 -4.58 -32.62
C LEU A 41 -2.19 -4.80 -34.04
N GLN A 42 -1.79 -5.90 -34.67
CA GLN A 42 -2.39 -6.36 -35.91
C GLN A 42 -3.65 -7.16 -35.57
N TYR A 43 -4.79 -6.77 -36.13
CA TYR A 43 -6.06 -7.44 -35.91
C TYR A 43 -6.48 -8.20 -37.16
N SER A 44 -6.75 -9.50 -36.99
CA SER A 44 -7.59 -10.26 -37.91
C SER A 44 -8.82 -10.70 -37.12
N SER A 45 -10.01 -10.28 -37.53
CA SER A 45 -11.30 -10.63 -36.90
C SER A 45 -11.62 -12.14 -36.92
N SER A 46 -10.71 -12.97 -37.43
CA SER A 46 -10.83 -14.40 -37.62
C SER A 46 -10.04 -15.25 -36.61
N CYS A 47 -9.29 -14.66 -35.67
CA CYS A 47 -8.41 -15.44 -34.76
C CYS A 47 -8.33 -14.85 -33.33
N PRO A 48 -9.03 -15.45 -32.34
CA PRO A 48 -8.95 -15.06 -30.92
C PRO A 48 -7.53 -15.12 -30.34
N ASP A 49 -6.70 -16.06 -30.81
CA ASP A 49 -5.32 -16.26 -30.33
C ASP A 49 -4.43 -15.03 -30.55
N SER A 50 -4.75 -14.20 -31.56
CA SER A 50 -4.02 -12.96 -31.84
C SER A 50 -4.27 -11.88 -30.79
N VAL A 51 -5.46 -11.83 -30.18
CA VAL A 51 -5.80 -10.82 -29.15
C VAL A 51 -5.12 -11.16 -27.84
N ALA A 52 -5.16 -12.43 -27.44
CA ALA A 52 -4.48 -12.92 -26.23
C ALA A 52 -2.96 -12.71 -26.31
N ALA A 53 -2.33 -13.03 -27.44
CA ALA A 53 -0.89 -12.81 -27.63
C ALA A 53 -0.49 -11.32 -27.60
N ASN A 54 -1.33 -10.45 -28.16
CA ASN A 54 -1.13 -9.01 -28.14
C ASN A 54 -1.27 -8.43 -26.72
N LEU A 55 -2.30 -8.86 -25.97
CA LEU A 55 -2.51 -8.46 -24.59
C LEU A 55 -1.35 -8.92 -23.70
N GLU A 56 -0.86 -10.15 -23.87
CA GLU A 56 0.26 -10.68 -23.10
C GLU A 56 1.54 -9.86 -23.30
N LYS A 57 1.84 -9.44 -24.54
CA LYS A 57 2.99 -8.55 -24.80
C LYS A 57 2.84 -7.18 -24.12
N LEU A 58 1.65 -6.58 -24.19
CA LEU A 58 1.37 -5.31 -23.52
C LEU A 58 1.52 -5.45 -22.00
N LEU A 59 1.01 -6.54 -21.43
CA LEU A 59 1.08 -6.82 -20.00
C LEU A 59 2.51 -6.99 -19.50
N GLN A 60 3.38 -7.67 -20.25
CA GLN A 60 4.78 -7.81 -19.85
C GLN A 60 5.46 -6.46 -19.64
N VAL A 61 5.25 -5.51 -20.57
CA VAL A 61 5.82 -4.16 -20.47
C VAL A 61 5.15 -3.35 -19.36
N ALA A 62 3.81 -3.36 -19.32
CA ALA A 62 3.04 -2.59 -18.35
C ALA A 62 3.32 -3.04 -16.90
N ARG A 63 3.40 -4.35 -16.63
CA ARG A 63 3.76 -4.89 -15.30
C ARG A 63 5.11 -4.34 -14.84
N ILE A 64 6.13 -4.37 -15.70
CA ILE A 64 7.48 -3.86 -15.37
C ILE A 64 7.45 -2.36 -15.05
N ILE A 65 6.73 -1.56 -15.86
CA ILE A 65 6.60 -0.12 -15.63
C ILE A 65 6.00 0.17 -14.26
N HIS A 66 5.02 -0.62 -13.84
CA HIS A 66 4.28 -0.45 -12.59
C HIS A 66 4.87 -1.17 -11.37
N LEU A 67 6.07 -1.76 -11.47
CA LEU A 67 6.71 -2.38 -10.30
C LEU A 67 7.07 -1.33 -9.23
N ASP A 68 6.86 -1.67 -7.97
CA ASP A 68 7.43 -0.93 -6.84
C ASP A 68 8.72 -1.58 -6.31
N GLU A 69 9.29 -1.03 -5.23
CA GLU A 69 10.53 -1.51 -4.62
C GLU A 69 10.46 -2.96 -4.14
N VAL A 70 9.40 -3.29 -3.40
CA VAL A 70 9.20 -4.63 -2.82
C VAL A 70 9.01 -5.62 -3.96
N GLU A 71 8.21 -5.27 -4.96
CA GLU A 71 8.05 -6.09 -6.15
C GLU A 71 9.38 -6.25 -6.91
N LEU A 72 10.18 -5.19 -7.10
CA LEU A 72 11.49 -5.29 -7.74
C LEU A 72 12.46 -6.19 -6.97
N TYR A 73 12.38 -6.21 -5.64
CA TYR A 73 13.25 -7.00 -4.79
C TYR A 73 12.90 -8.50 -4.82
N PHE A 74 11.61 -8.83 -4.73
CA PHE A 74 11.17 -10.21 -4.58
C PHE A 74 10.83 -10.94 -5.89
N ASN A 75 10.74 -10.23 -7.02
CA ASN A 75 10.52 -10.90 -8.30
C ASN A 75 11.81 -11.42 -8.92
N ASP A 76 11.73 -12.66 -9.41
CA ASP A 76 12.76 -13.25 -10.24
C ASP A 76 12.53 -12.84 -11.70
N PHE A 77 13.44 -12.03 -12.23
CA PHE A 77 13.35 -11.53 -13.60
C PHE A 77 14.09 -12.38 -14.62
N ASP A 78 14.49 -13.63 -14.29
CA ASP A 78 15.16 -14.52 -15.24
C ASP A 78 14.48 -14.47 -16.61
N GLY A 79 15.27 -14.13 -17.63
CA GLY A 79 14.81 -13.75 -18.97
C GLY A 79 14.09 -14.87 -19.73
N SER A 80 14.06 -16.08 -19.16
CA SER A 80 13.46 -17.28 -19.72
C SER A 80 11.93 -17.37 -19.55
N ARG A 81 11.34 -16.67 -18.56
CA ARG A 81 9.89 -16.76 -18.23
C ARG A 81 9.13 -15.45 -18.47
N PRO A 82 7.86 -15.47 -18.92
CA PRO A 82 7.03 -14.27 -18.98
C PRO A 82 6.95 -13.56 -17.62
N VAL A 83 6.84 -12.22 -17.61
CA VAL A 83 6.58 -11.49 -16.37
C VAL A 83 5.18 -11.83 -15.89
N GLU A 84 5.09 -12.72 -14.91
CA GLU A 84 3.84 -12.95 -14.20
C GLU A 84 3.54 -11.76 -13.28
N PHE A 85 2.27 -11.57 -12.93
CA PHE A 85 1.91 -10.48 -12.03
C PHE A 85 2.40 -10.75 -10.60
N CYS A 86 2.90 -9.69 -9.98
CA CYS A 86 3.63 -9.71 -8.71
C CYS A 86 2.70 -9.50 -7.52
N SER A 87 1.71 -8.65 -7.71
CA SER A 87 0.61 -8.39 -6.79
C SER A 87 -0.65 -8.12 -7.61
N THR A 88 -1.83 -8.26 -6.99
CA THR A 88 -3.09 -7.89 -7.64
C THR A 88 -3.11 -6.40 -8.01
N ARG A 89 -2.46 -5.56 -7.20
CA ARG A 89 -2.33 -4.13 -7.47
C ARG A 89 -1.55 -3.89 -8.76
N ASN A 90 -0.36 -4.47 -8.91
CA ASN A 90 0.45 -4.33 -10.13
C ASN A 90 -0.31 -4.80 -11.37
N GLU A 91 -1.04 -5.91 -11.26
CA GLU A 91 -1.85 -6.43 -12.37
C GLU A 91 -2.98 -5.48 -12.78
N VAL A 92 -3.74 -4.98 -11.80
CA VAL A 92 -4.86 -4.06 -12.04
C VAL A 92 -4.33 -2.73 -12.60
N GLU A 93 -3.21 -2.21 -12.10
CA GLU A 93 -2.55 -1.01 -12.64
C GLU A 93 -2.10 -1.21 -14.09
N ALA A 94 -1.44 -2.33 -14.39
CA ALA A 94 -1.00 -2.67 -15.73
C ALA A 94 -2.17 -2.80 -16.72
N LEU A 95 -3.24 -3.50 -16.35
CA LEU A 95 -4.43 -3.64 -17.19
C LEU A 95 -5.14 -2.29 -17.42
N ASN A 96 -5.24 -1.46 -16.38
CA ASN A 96 -5.89 -0.15 -16.51
C ASN A 96 -5.06 0.87 -17.29
N SER A 97 -3.73 0.84 -17.19
CA SER A 97 -2.87 1.71 -18.01
C SER A 97 -3.00 1.35 -19.49
N ILE A 98 -3.05 0.07 -19.82
CA ILE A 98 -3.33 -0.41 -21.18
C ILE A 98 -4.75 0.03 -21.63
N LEU A 99 -5.76 -0.16 -20.79
CA LEU A 99 -7.15 0.22 -21.11
C LEU A 99 -7.29 1.72 -21.37
N SER A 100 -6.65 2.55 -20.56
CA SER A 100 -6.61 4.00 -20.71
C SER A 100 -6.03 4.40 -22.07
N LEU A 101 -4.88 3.83 -22.44
CA LEU A 101 -4.25 4.09 -23.74
C LEU A 101 -5.16 3.70 -24.90
N ILE A 102 -5.80 2.53 -24.83
CA ILE A 102 -6.72 2.06 -25.88
C ILE A 102 -7.93 2.99 -26.01
N ASN A 103 -8.48 3.49 -24.90
CA ASN A 103 -9.61 4.42 -24.93
C ASN A 103 -9.27 5.76 -25.62
N HIS A 104 -8.00 6.18 -25.60
CA HIS A 104 -7.52 7.36 -26.30
C HIS A 104 -7.19 7.12 -27.78
N THR A 105 -7.17 5.87 -28.25
CA THR A 105 -6.99 5.56 -29.68
C THR A 105 -8.33 5.57 -30.43
N SER A 106 -8.28 5.81 -31.75
CA SER A 106 -9.48 5.82 -32.61
C SER A 106 -10.14 4.43 -32.80
N LEU A 107 -9.66 3.38 -32.12
CA LEU A 107 -10.22 2.04 -32.27
C LEU A 107 -11.56 1.89 -31.56
N LYS A 108 -12.51 1.31 -32.30
CA LYS A 108 -13.77 0.76 -31.81
C LYS A 108 -13.65 -0.75 -31.52
N ASP A 109 -12.46 -1.24 -31.14
CA ASP A 109 -12.31 -2.67 -30.86
C ASP A 109 -12.84 -3.01 -29.47
N GLN A 110 -14.10 -3.42 -29.47
CA GLN A 110 -14.82 -3.84 -28.29
C GLN A 110 -14.23 -5.14 -27.71
N ALA A 111 -13.69 -6.05 -28.54
CA ALA A 111 -13.22 -7.36 -28.09
C ALA A 111 -11.94 -7.28 -27.24
N LEU A 112 -10.97 -6.45 -27.63
CA LEU A 112 -9.78 -6.23 -26.79
C LEU A 112 -10.13 -5.49 -25.48
N ARG A 113 -11.04 -4.51 -25.55
CA ARG A 113 -11.53 -3.81 -24.35
C ARG A 113 -12.23 -4.77 -23.40
N ASP A 114 -13.07 -5.66 -23.92
CA ASP A 114 -13.77 -6.68 -23.15
C ASP A 114 -12.76 -7.67 -22.57
N ALA A 115 -11.77 -8.14 -23.34
CA ALA A 115 -10.72 -9.02 -22.83
C ALA A 115 -9.90 -8.41 -21.68
N ILE A 116 -9.60 -7.11 -21.74
CA ILE A 116 -8.91 -6.40 -20.66
C ILE A 116 -9.82 -6.26 -19.43
N LYS A 117 -11.08 -5.87 -19.61
CA LYS A 117 -12.08 -5.76 -18.53
C LYS A 117 -12.34 -7.11 -17.86
N ASP A 118 -12.41 -8.17 -18.65
CA ASP A 118 -12.54 -9.55 -18.17
C ASP A 118 -11.28 -9.98 -17.41
N GLY A 119 -10.09 -9.59 -17.89
CA GLY A 119 -8.82 -9.76 -17.17
C GLY A 119 -8.84 -9.10 -15.79
N ILE A 120 -9.25 -7.83 -15.71
CA ILE A 120 -9.40 -7.09 -14.45
C ILE A 120 -10.38 -7.80 -13.51
N THR A 121 -11.55 -8.18 -14.03
CA THR A 121 -12.60 -8.81 -13.24
C THR A 121 -12.15 -10.17 -12.70
N ARG A 122 -11.43 -10.97 -13.49
CA ARG A 122 -10.93 -12.28 -13.09
C ARG A 122 -9.91 -12.20 -11.96
N GLN A 123 -9.02 -11.22 -12.00
CA GLN A 123 -7.94 -11.07 -11.00
C GLN A 123 -8.48 -10.61 -9.64
N CYS A 124 -9.65 -9.98 -9.61
CA CYS A 124 -10.28 -9.48 -8.39
C CYS A 124 -11.45 -10.36 -7.88
N GLY A 125 -12.02 -11.20 -8.74
CA GLY A 125 -13.34 -11.83 -8.51
C GLY A 125 -13.41 -12.92 -7.43
N GLU A 126 -12.35 -13.72 -7.21
CA GLU A 126 -12.42 -14.83 -6.24
C GLU A 126 -12.01 -14.43 -4.81
N LYS A 127 -11.16 -13.41 -4.64
CA LYS A 127 -10.62 -12.99 -3.33
C LYS A 127 -11.38 -11.84 -2.65
N SER A 128 -12.13 -11.02 -3.41
CA SER A 128 -12.91 -9.87 -2.89
C SER A 128 -14.14 -10.27 -2.05
N LEU A 129 -14.57 -11.53 -2.11
CA LEU A 129 -15.80 -12.01 -1.46
C LEU A 129 -15.70 -12.10 0.07
N VAL A 130 -14.48 -12.14 0.64
CA VAL A 130 -14.26 -12.28 2.08
C VAL A 130 -14.40 -10.94 2.81
N GLU A 131 -14.04 -9.81 2.17
CA GLU A 131 -14.05 -8.46 2.76
C GLU A 131 -15.42 -7.77 2.76
N SER A 132 -16.46 -8.42 2.21
CA SER A 132 -17.73 -7.77 1.86
C SER A 132 -18.91 -8.13 2.77
N ARG A 133 -18.68 -8.66 3.98
CA ARG A 133 -19.78 -8.88 4.93
C ARG A 133 -20.27 -7.55 5.47
N VAL A 134 -21.25 -6.98 4.79
CA VAL A 134 -21.95 -5.78 5.24
C VAL A 134 -22.87 -6.18 6.39
N GLY A 135 -22.53 -5.72 7.59
CA GLY A 135 -23.49 -5.63 8.68
C GLY A 135 -24.54 -4.60 8.25
N ARG A 136 -25.68 -5.04 7.72
CA ARG A 136 -26.80 -4.16 7.34
C ARG A 136 -27.49 -3.63 8.59
N ASN A 137 -26.77 -2.83 9.37
CA ASN A 137 -27.33 -2.06 10.47
C ASN A 137 -27.03 -0.59 10.22
N TYR A 138 -28.09 0.16 9.90
CA TYR A 138 -28.02 1.61 9.65
C TYR A 138 -28.23 2.43 10.94
N GLU A 139 -28.45 1.75 12.07
CA GLU A 139 -28.59 2.40 13.38
C GLU A 139 -27.29 3.10 13.77
N GLY A 140 -27.36 4.42 13.99
CA GLY A 140 -26.23 5.23 14.46
C GLY A 140 -25.50 6.08 13.41
N LEU A 141 -25.85 5.98 12.12
CA LEU A 141 -25.18 6.72 11.01
C LEU A 141 -25.80 8.08 10.66
N THR A 142 -26.60 8.67 11.54
CA THR A 142 -27.37 9.90 11.26
C THR A 142 -26.46 11.06 10.83
N LYS A 143 -25.27 11.19 11.44
CA LYS A 143 -24.34 12.29 11.13
C LYS A 143 -23.67 12.11 9.77
N GLU A 144 -23.33 10.88 9.43
CA GLU A 144 -22.73 10.50 8.15
C GLU A 144 -23.70 10.75 6.99
N TYR A 145 -24.99 10.45 7.19
CA TYR A 145 -26.03 10.81 6.22
C TYR A 145 -26.13 12.32 6.04
N GLN A 146 -26.15 13.10 7.14
CA GLN A 146 -26.17 14.56 7.08
C GLN A 146 -24.94 15.12 6.37
N LEU A 147 -23.76 14.53 6.57
CA LEU A 147 -22.54 14.91 5.88
C LEU A 147 -22.64 14.66 4.37
N VAL A 148 -23.17 13.50 3.96
CA VAL A 148 -23.37 13.20 2.53
C VAL A 148 -24.39 14.15 1.90
N GLU A 149 -25.51 14.42 2.57
CA GLU A 149 -26.51 15.40 2.10
C GLU A 149 -25.94 16.81 1.97
N TRP A 150 -25.15 17.24 2.97
CA TRP A 150 -24.43 18.51 2.92
C TRP A 150 -23.45 18.55 1.75
N GLY A 151 -22.67 17.48 1.53
CA GLY A 151 -21.74 17.40 0.42
C GLY A 151 -22.46 17.50 -0.92
N VAL A 152 -23.53 16.74 -1.11
CA VAL A 152 -24.34 16.76 -2.35
C VAL A 152 -24.93 18.15 -2.60
N SER A 153 -25.43 18.80 -1.55
CA SER A 153 -25.93 20.19 -1.63
C SER A 153 -24.85 21.20 -2.01
N ASN A 154 -23.57 20.86 -1.80
CA ASN A 154 -22.41 21.66 -2.16
C ASN A 154 -21.67 21.13 -3.42
N GLY A 155 -22.32 20.27 -4.21
CA GLY A 155 -21.82 19.85 -5.52
C GLY A 155 -21.04 18.54 -5.55
N VAL A 156 -20.98 17.78 -4.44
CA VAL A 156 -20.46 16.41 -4.45
C VAL A 156 -21.37 15.52 -5.30
N LYS A 157 -20.77 14.72 -6.18
CA LYS A 157 -21.48 13.63 -6.86
C LYS A 157 -20.97 12.32 -6.27
N THR A 158 -21.88 11.44 -5.85
CA THR A 158 -21.53 10.17 -5.24
C THR A 158 -22.46 9.05 -5.70
N SER A 159 -21.86 7.92 -6.07
CA SER A 159 -22.56 6.65 -6.28
C SER A 159 -22.47 5.74 -5.05
N LEU A 160 -21.97 6.27 -3.93
CA LEU A 160 -21.72 5.54 -2.68
C LEU A 160 -22.66 6.00 -1.57
N GLU A 161 -22.93 5.11 -0.62
CA GLU A 161 -23.52 5.41 0.69
C GLU A 161 -22.59 4.95 1.80
N ILE A 162 -22.65 5.64 2.95
CA ILE A 162 -21.88 5.25 4.13
C ILE A 162 -22.64 4.16 4.89
N ALA A 163 -21.93 3.11 5.29
CA ALA A 163 -22.48 1.95 5.97
C ALA A 163 -21.53 1.45 7.07
N LEU A 164 -22.05 0.60 7.95
CA LEU A 164 -21.23 -0.17 8.88
C LEU A 164 -20.77 -1.46 8.21
N ILE A 165 -19.47 -1.73 8.28
CA ILE A 165 -18.79 -2.86 7.69
C ILE A 165 -18.26 -3.72 8.83
N GLU A 166 -18.57 -5.02 8.78
CA GLU A 166 -18.10 -5.98 9.78
C GLU A 166 -16.57 -6.00 9.79
N GLY A 167 -15.96 -5.81 10.96
CA GLY A 167 -14.51 -5.78 11.13
C GLY A 167 -13.79 -4.50 10.69
N ALA A 168 -14.43 -3.60 9.93
CA ALA A 168 -13.82 -2.35 9.45
C ALA A 168 -14.49 -1.06 9.96
N GLY A 169 -15.56 -1.18 10.75
CA GLY A 169 -16.25 -0.02 11.31
C GLY A 169 -17.08 0.71 10.25
N ARG A 170 -16.83 2.01 10.03
CA ARG A 170 -17.56 2.78 9.00
C ARG A 170 -16.85 2.64 7.67
N GLY A 171 -17.61 2.48 6.60
CA GLY A 171 -17.09 2.37 5.23
C GLY A 171 -18.07 2.93 4.21
N ALA A 172 -17.72 2.84 2.93
CA ALA A 172 -18.60 3.23 1.84
C ALA A 172 -18.97 2.03 0.96
N ILE A 173 -20.25 1.88 0.63
CA ILE A 173 -20.75 0.81 -0.25
C ILE A 173 -21.37 1.40 -1.52
N ALA A 174 -21.35 0.65 -2.62
CA ALA A 174 -21.92 1.10 -3.88
C ALA A 174 -23.47 1.03 -3.87
N LYS A 175 -24.13 2.11 -4.30
CA LYS A 175 -25.60 2.19 -4.39
C LYS A 175 -26.19 1.40 -5.57
N LYS A 176 -25.35 1.06 -6.53
CA LYS A 176 -25.67 0.39 -7.79
C LYS A 176 -24.41 -0.30 -8.29
N ASP A 177 -24.54 -1.16 -9.29
CA ASP A 177 -23.38 -1.72 -9.98
C ASP A 177 -22.61 -0.59 -10.67
N LEU A 178 -21.30 -0.59 -10.43
CA LEU A 178 -20.36 0.36 -11.02
C LEU A 178 -19.29 -0.40 -11.80
N GLY A 179 -19.04 0.05 -13.02
CA GLY A 179 -18.07 -0.53 -13.93
C GLY A 179 -16.70 0.13 -13.86
N ILE A 180 -15.73 -0.46 -14.56
CA ILE A 180 -14.39 0.12 -14.75
C ILE A 180 -14.51 1.47 -15.47
N GLY A 181 -13.89 2.50 -14.88
CA GLY A 181 -13.92 3.89 -15.35
C GLY A 181 -15.06 4.73 -14.80
N ASP A 182 -16.06 4.13 -14.14
CA ASP A 182 -17.11 4.91 -13.47
C ASP A 182 -16.52 5.70 -12.30
N ILE A 183 -17.07 6.90 -12.07
CA ILE A 183 -16.66 7.76 -10.96
C ILE A 183 -17.52 7.43 -9.74
N ALA A 184 -16.90 6.80 -8.73
CA ALA A 184 -17.56 6.45 -7.49
C ALA A 184 -17.89 7.72 -6.67
N LEU A 185 -16.95 8.67 -6.65
CA LEU A 185 -17.05 9.92 -5.91
C LEU A 185 -16.37 11.07 -6.68
N GLU A 186 -16.99 12.25 -6.69
CA GLU A 186 -16.46 13.48 -7.28
C GLU A 186 -16.63 14.63 -6.27
N ILE A 187 -15.51 15.19 -5.80
CA ILE A 187 -15.45 16.20 -4.74
C ILE A 187 -15.01 17.55 -5.31
N PRO A 188 -15.82 18.62 -5.22
CA PRO A 188 -15.38 19.97 -5.55
C PRO A 188 -14.21 20.44 -4.68
N VAL A 189 -13.24 21.13 -5.28
CA VAL A 189 -12.06 21.67 -4.55
C VAL A 189 -12.46 22.53 -3.35
N SER A 190 -13.58 23.24 -3.41
CA SER A 190 -14.10 24.06 -2.31
C SER A 190 -14.47 23.29 -1.03
N LEU A 191 -14.55 21.96 -1.09
CA LEU A 191 -14.84 21.07 0.04
C LEU A 191 -13.62 20.30 0.52
N ILE A 192 -12.45 20.51 -0.09
CA ILE A 192 -11.19 19.91 0.35
C ILE A 192 -10.60 20.80 1.45
N ILE A 193 -10.30 20.21 2.61
CA ILE A 193 -9.66 20.89 3.73
C ILE A 193 -8.15 20.83 3.51
N SER A 194 -7.50 21.98 3.45
CA SER A 194 -6.06 22.11 3.15
C SER A 194 -5.46 23.33 3.86
N GLU A 195 -4.14 23.52 3.71
CA GLU A 195 -3.37 24.66 4.25
C GLU A 195 -3.98 26.03 3.98
N GLU A 196 -4.79 26.18 2.93
CA GLU A 196 -5.44 27.44 2.57
C GLU A 196 -6.41 27.91 3.66
N LEU A 197 -7.07 26.99 4.37
CA LEU A 197 -7.97 27.35 5.48
C LEU A 197 -7.20 27.94 6.66
N VAL A 198 -6.01 27.43 6.93
CA VAL A 198 -5.13 28.00 7.95
C VAL A 198 -4.71 29.39 7.53
N ARG A 199 -4.26 29.59 6.29
CA ARG A 199 -3.83 30.91 5.76
C ARG A 199 -4.91 31.99 5.88
N GLN A 200 -6.19 31.60 5.85
CA GLN A 200 -7.34 32.49 5.98
C GLN A 200 -7.77 32.75 7.43
N SER A 201 -7.24 31.99 8.38
CA SER A 201 -7.58 32.08 9.79
C SER A 201 -6.77 33.15 10.55
N ASP A 202 -7.25 33.51 11.72
CA ASP A 202 -6.60 34.45 12.64
C ASP A 202 -5.26 33.93 13.20
N MET A 203 -5.08 32.62 13.31
CA MET A 203 -3.86 31.98 13.81
C MET A 203 -2.66 32.08 12.85
N PHE A 204 -2.88 32.22 11.55
CA PHE A 204 -1.80 32.12 10.57
C PHE A 204 -0.67 33.13 10.82
N LYS A 205 -1.01 34.38 11.15
CA LYS A 205 0.00 35.43 11.40
C LYS A 205 0.93 35.10 12.57
N ILE A 206 0.40 34.39 13.56
CA ILE A 206 1.18 33.96 14.73
C ILE A 206 2.06 32.77 14.33
N LEU A 207 1.45 31.75 13.70
CA LEU A 207 2.17 30.54 13.30
C LEU A 207 3.27 30.82 12.28
N GLU A 208 3.03 31.64 11.26
CA GLU A 208 4.04 32.00 10.25
C GLU A 208 5.27 32.70 10.85
N SER A 209 5.15 33.34 12.03
CA SER A 209 6.27 33.97 12.72
C SER A 209 7.17 32.98 13.48
N ILE A 210 6.73 31.73 13.65
CA ILE A 210 7.47 30.69 14.35
C ILE A 210 8.46 30.06 13.37
N GLU A 211 9.75 30.23 13.64
CA GLU A 211 10.80 29.65 12.81
C GLU A 211 10.70 28.12 12.79
N GLY A 212 10.70 27.53 11.59
CA GLY A 212 10.75 26.07 11.41
C GLY A 212 9.42 25.33 11.56
N ILE A 213 8.30 26.00 11.86
CA ILE A 213 7.00 25.32 11.95
C ILE A 213 6.56 24.79 10.57
N SER A 214 6.17 23.52 10.52
CA SER A 214 5.69 22.90 9.28
C SER A 214 4.22 23.26 9.01
N VAL A 215 3.84 23.26 7.73
CA VAL A 215 2.43 23.46 7.31
C VAL A 215 1.54 22.38 7.93
N GLU A 216 2.03 21.15 8.01
CA GLU A 216 1.37 20.03 8.66
C GLU A 216 1.06 20.37 10.13
N THR A 217 2.03 20.87 10.89
CA THR A 217 1.83 21.28 12.29
C THR A 217 0.78 22.38 12.40
N MET A 218 0.79 23.36 11.49
CA MET A 218 -0.24 24.39 11.48
C MET A 218 -1.65 23.81 11.23
N MET A 219 -1.80 22.80 10.37
CA MET A 219 -3.08 22.11 10.13
C MET A 219 -3.57 21.37 11.38
N LEU A 220 -2.66 20.76 12.16
CA LEU A 220 -2.99 20.10 13.42
C LEU A 220 -3.61 21.13 14.39
N LEU A 221 -2.90 22.24 14.62
CA LEU A 221 -3.32 23.32 15.52
C LEU A 221 -4.64 23.97 15.08
N TRP A 222 -4.84 24.12 13.77
CA TRP A 222 -6.11 24.58 13.22
C TRP A 222 -7.25 23.63 13.53
N SER A 223 -7.04 22.33 13.33
CA SER A 223 -8.06 21.30 13.53
C SER A 223 -8.50 21.19 15.00
N MET A 224 -7.58 21.41 15.93
CA MET A 224 -7.87 21.46 17.37
C MET A 224 -8.88 22.57 17.71
N LYS A 225 -8.70 23.78 17.16
CA LYS A 225 -9.65 24.90 17.35
C LYS A 225 -10.95 24.68 16.56
N GLU A 226 -10.84 24.31 15.29
CA GLU A 226 -11.97 24.22 14.37
C GLU A 226 -13.03 23.22 14.86
N ARG A 227 -12.62 22.13 15.53
CA ARG A 227 -13.53 21.14 16.13
C ARG A 227 -14.51 21.75 17.15
N HIS A 228 -14.12 22.85 17.80
CA HIS A 228 -14.92 23.55 18.79
C HIS A 228 -15.71 24.73 18.20
N ASP A 229 -15.45 25.14 16.96
CA ASP A 229 -16.18 26.22 16.32
C ASP A 229 -17.56 25.75 15.82
N CYS A 230 -18.62 26.34 16.37
CA CYS A 230 -19.99 26.06 15.96
C CYS A 230 -20.37 26.70 14.61
N ASN A 231 -19.60 27.68 14.14
CA ASN A 231 -19.80 28.35 12.86
C ASN A 231 -18.92 27.78 11.75
N SER A 232 -18.10 26.76 12.04
CA SER A 232 -17.24 26.12 11.05
C SER A 232 -18.07 25.65 9.84
N LYS A 233 -17.59 25.98 8.64
CA LYS A 233 -18.14 25.44 7.38
C LYS A 233 -18.13 23.91 7.39
N PHE A 234 -17.14 23.31 8.05
CA PHE A 234 -16.90 21.87 8.09
C PHE A 234 -17.44 21.21 9.36
N ARG A 235 -18.30 21.90 10.13
CA ARG A 235 -18.89 21.38 11.37
C ARG A 235 -19.50 19.99 11.20
N VAL A 236 -20.29 19.80 10.14
CA VAL A 236 -20.93 18.51 9.83
C VAL A 236 -19.94 17.38 9.57
N TYR A 237 -18.75 17.67 9.06
CA TYR A 237 -17.67 16.68 8.92
C TYR A 237 -17.02 16.41 10.28
N LEU A 238 -16.63 17.46 11.00
CA LEU A 238 -15.95 17.34 12.29
C LEU A 238 -16.81 16.60 13.32
N ASP A 239 -18.13 16.74 13.26
CA ASP A 239 -19.08 16.03 14.11
C ASP A 239 -19.17 14.52 13.81
N THR A 240 -18.79 14.10 12.60
CA THR A 240 -18.69 12.67 12.22
C THR A 240 -17.38 12.03 12.65
N LEU A 241 -16.33 12.81 12.93
CA LEU A 241 -15.04 12.23 13.32
C LEU A 241 -15.16 11.49 14.66
N PRO A 242 -14.38 10.41 14.85
CA PRO A 242 -14.40 9.67 16.10
C PRO A 242 -13.90 10.56 17.25
N LYS A 243 -14.37 10.27 18.46
CA LYS A 243 -13.91 11.01 19.65
C LYS A 243 -12.45 10.70 19.95
N GLU A 244 -12.08 9.44 19.79
CA GLU A 244 -10.76 8.84 20.00
C GLU A 244 -10.49 7.93 18.80
N PHE A 245 -9.24 7.86 18.36
CA PHE A 245 -8.82 6.92 17.32
C PHE A 245 -8.21 5.68 17.96
N ASN A 246 -8.19 4.58 17.22
CA ASN A 246 -7.65 3.31 17.66
C ASN A 246 -6.28 3.03 17.01
N THR A 247 -5.48 4.06 16.79
CA THR A 247 -4.15 3.91 16.16
C THR A 247 -3.12 3.39 17.16
N GLY A 248 -1.98 2.89 16.68
CA GLY A 248 -0.85 2.51 17.53
C GLY A 248 -0.40 3.62 18.50
N LEU A 249 -0.60 4.89 18.12
CA LEU A 249 -0.30 6.05 18.96
C LEU A 249 -1.17 6.14 20.23
N SER A 250 -2.31 5.46 20.24
CA SER A 250 -3.24 5.38 21.36
C SER A 250 -3.24 4.00 22.06
N PHE A 251 -2.36 3.07 21.68
CA PHE A 251 -2.29 1.74 22.30
C PHE A 251 -1.99 1.82 23.79
N GLY A 252 -2.75 1.05 24.57
CA GLY A 252 -2.61 0.92 26.01
C GLY A 252 -1.42 0.04 26.42
N VAL A 253 -1.17 -0.04 27.73
CA VAL A 253 -0.03 -0.78 28.30
C VAL A 253 -0.06 -2.26 27.90
N ASP A 254 -1.22 -2.91 27.98
CA ASP A 254 -1.38 -4.33 27.65
C ASP A 254 -1.07 -4.61 26.17
N ALA A 255 -1.50 -3.72 25.27
CA ALA A 255 -1.21 -3.83 23.85
C ALA A 255 0.28 -3.62 23.54
N MET A 256 0.94 -2.69 24.24
CA MET A 256 2.39 -2.52 24.14
C MET A 256 3.15 -3.72 24.69
N MET A 257 2.71 -4.31 25.81
CA MET A 257 3.30 -5.55 26.35
C MET A 257 3.12 -6.74 25.41
N ALA A 258 2.00 -6.82 24.69
CA ALA A 258 1.80 -7.86 23.68
C ALA A 258 2.76 -7.71 22.48
N LEU A 259 3.20 -6.49 22.17
CA LEU A 259 4.18 -6.18 21.12
C LEU A 259 5.64 -6.32 21.57
N ASP A 260 5.90 -6.69 22.83
CA ASP A 260 7.26 -6.80 23.34
C ASP A 260 8.14 -7.68 22.42
N ASP A 261 9.40 -7.28 22.27
CA ASP A 261 10.39 -7.88 21.36
C ASP A 261 10.04 -7.83 19.86
N THR A 262 9.11 -6.96 19.44
CA THR A 262 8.83 -6.69 18.01
C THR A 262 9.34 -5.31 17.57
N THR A 263 9.64 -5.17 16.28
CA THR A 263 10.01 -3.85 15.71
C THR A 263 8.87 -2.83 15.82
N LEU A 264 7.61 -3.28 15.75
CA LEU A 264 6.44 -2.41 15.87
C LEU A 264 6.33 -1.77 17.26
N PHE A 265 6.78 -2.45 18.32
CA PHE A 265 6.87 -1.84 19.66
C PHE A 265 7.77 -0.59 19.62
N GLU A 266 8.97 -0.73 19.06
CA GLU A 266 9.93 0.36 18.95
C GLU A 266 9.41 1.50 18.07
N GLU A 267 8.82 1.16 16.92
CA GLU A 267 8.20 2.13 15.99
C GLU A 267 7.12 2.97 16.70
N ILE A 268 6.19 2.34 17.42
CA ILE A 268 5.12 3.03 18.14
C ILE A 268 5.69 3.87 19.28
N MET A 269 6.66 3.36 20.05
CA MET A 269 7.28 4.11 21.14
C MET A 269 8.01 5.36 20.63
N GLN A 270 8.79 5.24 19.57
CA GLN A 270 9.48 6.38 18.94
C GLN A 270 8.49 7.40 18.40
N ALA A 271 7.41 6.97 17.75
CA ALA A 271 6.38 7.87 17.24
C ALA A 271 5.65 8.62 18.37
N LYS A 272 5.30 7.92 19.47
CA LYS A 272 4.68 8.54 20.67
C LYS A 272 5.60 9.58 21.30
N GLU A 273 6.88 9.26 21.48
CA GLU A 273 7.86 10.18 22.06
C GLU A 273 8.08 11.40 21.17
N HIS A 274 8.21 11.20 19.85
CA HIS A 274 8.36 12.30 18.90
C HIS A 274 7.20 13.30 18.99
N LEU A 275 5.95 12.81 19.03
CA LEU A 275 4.77 13.66 19.19
C LEU A 275 4.75 14.37 20.54
N ARG A 276 5.20 13.70 21.61
CA ARG A 276 5.24 14.30 22.94
C ARG A 276 6.22 15.46 23.01
N VAL A 277 7.44 15.26 22.49
CA VAL A 277 8.45 16.32 22.39
C VAL A 277 7.93 17.49 21.57
N GLN A 278 7.33 17.22 20.40
CA GLN A 278 6.74 18.27 19.56
C GLN A 278 5.67 19.09 20.30
N TYR A 279 4.80 18.43 21.06
CA TYR A 279 3.78 19.11 21.85
C TYR A 279 4.40 19.98 22.95
N GLU A 280 5.32 19.43 23.74
CA GLU A 280 5.93 20.10 24.90
C GLU A 280 6.75 21.32 24.50
N GLU A 281 7.44 21.28 23.36
CA GLU A 281 8.24 22.39 22.84
C GLU A 281 7.39 23.53 22.27
N LEU A 282 6.24 23.22 21.65
CA LEU A 282 5.46 24.20 20.88
C LEU A 282 4.22 24.71 21.62
N VAL A 283 3.35 23.80 22.05
CA VAL A 283 1.95 24.12 22.38
C VAL A 283 1.82 24.95 23.66
N PRO A 284 2.50 24.63 24.79
CA PRO A 284 2.44 25.46 25.99
C PRO A 284 2.93 26.89 25.76
N ALA A 285 4.04 27.06 25.02
CA ALA A 285 4.59 28.37 24.70
C ALA A 285 3.63 29.18 23.84
N LEU A 286 2.99 28.55 22.85
CA LEU A 286 2.00 29.16 21.99
C LEU A 286 0.79 29.67 22.77
N CYS A 287 0.24 28.84 23.66
CA CYS A 287 -0.90 29.20 24.52
C CYS A 287 -0.57 30.35 25.48
N ASN A 288 0.61 30.33 26.10
CA ASN A 288 1.04 31.36 27.04
C ASN A 288 1.25 32.73 26.36
N ASN A 289 1.80 32.73 25.15
CA ASN A 289 2.11 33.96 24.43
C ASN A 289 0.88 34.54 23.70
N ASN A 290 -0.11 33.71 23.36
CA ASN A 290 -1.23 34.09 22.50
C ASN A 290 -2.59 33.51 22.99
N PRO A 291 -3.00 33.74 24.24
CA PRO A 291 -4.15 33.06 24.86
C PRO A 291 -5.49 33.34 24.17
N ASP A 292 -5.66 34.51 23.54
CA ASP A 292 -6.90 34.86 22.82
C ASP A 292 -7.09 34.01 21.58
N THR A 293 -6.00 33.58 20.92
CA THR A 293 -6.05 32.76 19.70
C THR A 293 -5.90 31.28 20.02
N PHE A 294 -5.11 30.94 21.04
CA PHE A 294 -4.78 29.59 21.47
C PHE A 294 -5.17 29.37 22.95
N PRO A 295 -6.47 29.30 23.25
CA PRO A 295 -6.96 29.08 24.62
C PRO A 295 -6.58 27.67 25.10
N SER A 296 -5.92 27.57 26.26
CA SER A 296 -5.27 26.33 26.70
C SER A 296 -6.24 25.14 26.88
N GLU A 297 -7.52 25.39 27.11
CA GLU A 297 -8.56 24.36 27.19
C GLU A 297 -8.79 23.60 25.87
N HIS A 298 -8.43 24.19 24.73
CA HIS A 298 -8.54 23.55 23.42
C HIS A 298 -7.22 22.93 22.96
N TYR A 299 -6.12 23.31 23.58
CA TYR A 299 -4.76 22.94 23.19
C TYR A 299 -4.08 22.02 24.21
N THR A 300 -4.80 20.98 24.63
CA THR A 300 -4.28 19.92 25.51
C THR A 300 -3.53 18.84 24.74
N TRP A 301 -2.80 17.98 25.44
CA TRP A 301 -2.12 16.82 24.85
C TRP A 301 -3.10 15.90 24.13
N GLU A 302 -4.26 15.64 24.73
CA GLU A 302 -5.29 14.76 24.16
C GLU A 302 -5.85 15.30 22.85
N ASN A 303 -6.10 16.62 22.78
CA ASN A 303 -6.55 17.26 21.55
C ASN A 303 -5.46 17.31 20.48
N PHE A 304 -4.19 17.45 20.89
CA PHE A 304 -3.06 17.42 19.98
C PHE A 304 -2.88 16.02 19.37
N LEU A 305 -2.88 14.99 20.21
CA LEU A 305 -2.82 13.59 19.76
C LEU A 305 -4.00 13.25 18.84
N TRP A 306 -5.22 13.65 19.21
CA TRP A 306 -6.40 13.49 18.36
C TRP A 306 -6.23 14.15 16.98
N ALA A 307 -5.66 15.36 16.93
CA ALA A 307 -5.40 16.04 15.66
C ALA A 307 -4.34 15.28 14.85
N CYS A 308 -3.25 14.82 15.46
CA CYS A 308 -2.25 13.99 14.80
C CYS A 308 -2.88 12.74 14.17
N GLU A 309 -3.64 11.98 14.97
CA GLU A 309 -4.30 10.75 14.51
C GLU A 309 -5.32 11.01 13.40
N LEU A 310 -6.07 12.11 13.47
CA LEU A 310 -6.97 12.54 12.38
C LEU A 310 -6.20 12.72 11.07
N TRP A 311 -5.11 13.47 11.10
CA TRP A 311 -4.37 13.77 9.88
C TRP A 311 -3.60 12.55 9.38
N TYR A 312 -3.05 11.72 10.24
CA TYR A 312 -2.35 10.50 9.84
C TYR A 312 -3.28 9.45 9.23
N SER A 313 -4.49 9.28 9.79
CA SER A 313 -5.42 8.24 9.34
C SER A 313 -6.37 8.67 8.21
N ASN A 314 -6.66 9.97 8.06
CA ASN A 314 -7.67 10.43 7.09
C ASN A 314 -7.16 11.39 6.00
N SER A 315 -5.89 11.83 6.05
CA SER A 315 -5.38 12.75 5.04
C SER A 315 -4.98 12.06 3.74
N MET A 316 -5.05 12.82 2.64
CA MET A 316 -4.65 12.40 1.30
C MET A 316 -3.74 13.45 0.69
N LYS A 317 -2.70 13.02 -0.03
CA LYS A 317 -1.82 13.93 -0.78
C LYS A 317 -2.45 14.24 -2.14
N ILE A 318 -2.86 15.49 -2.34
CA ILE A 318 -3.58 15.94 -3.53
C ILE A 318 -2.74 16.95 -4.32
N MET A 319 -2.55 16.66 -5.61
CA MET A 319 -1.95 17.57 -6.57
C MET A 319 -3.02 18.52 -7.12
N PHE A 320 -2.84 19.82 -6.87
CA PHE A 320 -3.75 20.86 -7.32
C PHE A 320 -3.38 21.35 -8.73
N ALA A 321 -4.26 22.17 -9.32
CA ALA A 321 -4.09 22.72 -10.67
C ALA A 321 -2.84 23.62 -10.81
N ASP A 322 -2.32 24.16 -9.70
CA ASP A 322 -1.07 24.91 -9.63
C ASP A 322 0.19 24.03 -9.61
N GLY A 323 0.02 22.70 -9.69
CA GLY A 323 1.10 21.72 -9.65
C GLY A 323 1.64 21.44 -8.25
N LYS A 324 1.09 22.07 -7.19
CA LYS A 324 1.54 21.84 -5.81
C LYS A 324 0.84 20.62 -5.22
N LEU A 325 1.62 19.79 -4.55
CA LEU A 325 1.13 18.69 -3.73
C LEU A 325 0.82 19.21 -2.33
N ARG A 326 -0.38 18.91 -1.81
CA ARG A 326 -0.79 19.29 -0.45
C ARG A 326 -1.40 18.11 0.26
N THR A 327 -1.16 18.01 1.56
CA THR A 327 -1.85 17.08 2.46
C THR A 327 -3.23 17.65 2.81
N CYS A 328 -4.30 16.87 2.62
CA CYS A 328 -5.68 17.36 2.71
C CYS A 328 -6.60 16.37 3.40
N LEU A 329 -7.61 16.86 4.13
CA LEU A 329 -8.75 16.04 4.56
C LEU A 329 -9.89 16.19 3.54
N ILE A 330 -10.57 15.07 3.26
CA ILE A 330 -11.60 14.99 2.22
C ILE A 330 -12.87 14.39 2.84
N PRO A 331 -13.80 15.23 3.33
CA PRO A 331 -14.84 14.83 4.29
C PRO A 331 -15.61 13.54 4.01
N ILE A 332 -15.99 13.29 2.75
CA ILE A 332 -16.75 12.09 2.36
C ILE A 332 -15.81 10.96 1.91
N ALA A 333 -14.69 11.29 1.28
CA ALA A 333 -13.74 10.28 0.80
C ALA A 333 -12.97 9.61 1.95
N GLY A 334 -12.90 10.24 3.13
CA GLY A 334 -12.29 9.66 4.34
C GLY A 334 -12.99 8.41 4.87
N PHE A 335 -14.16 8.03 4.32
CA PHE A 335 -14.85 6.77 4.64
C PHE A 335 -14.55 5.63 3.66
N LEU A 336 -13.76 5.86 2.61
CA LEU A 336 -13.31 4.81 1.72
C LEU A 336 -12.18 4.04 2.40
N ASN A 337 -12.47 2.83 2.87
CA ASN A 337 -11.49 1.98 3.55
C ASN A 337 -10.41 1.44 2.62
N HIS A 338 -9.33 0.93 3.22
CA HIS A 338 -8.29 0.21 2.50
C HIS A 338 -8.69 -1.23 2.18
N SER A 339 -8.13 -1.77 1.09
CA SER A 339 -8.16 -3.20 0.75
C SER A 339 -6.88 -3.57 0.02
N LEU A 340 -6.44 -4.82 0.16
CA LEU A 340 -5.39 -5.41 -0.69
C LEU A 340 -5.86 -5.59 -2.15
N TYR A 341 -7.17 -5.47 -2.38
CA TYR A 341 -7.85 -5.56 -3.67
C TYR A 341 -8.69 -4.29 -3.92
N PRO A 342 -8.05 -3.10 -3.95
CA PRO A 342 -8.76 -1.82 -3.96
C PRO A 342 -9.55 -1.63 -5.26
N HIS A 343 -10.68 -0.92 -5.18
CA HIS A 343 -11.41 -0.48 -6.36
C HIS A 343 -10.82 0.79 -6.97
N ILE A 344 -10.21 1.63 -6.13
CA ILE A 344 -9.71 2.95 -6.50
C ILE A 344 -8.24 3.07 -6.05
N THR A 345 -7.33 3.37 -6.97
CA THR A 345 -5.93 3.72 -6.64
C THR A 345 -5.54 5.09 -7.18
N HIS A 346 -6.28 5.63 -8.16
CA HIS A 346 -6.00 6.90 -8.80
C HIS A 346 -6.90 8.02 -8.23
N TYR A 347 -6.49 8.63 -7.11
CA TYR A 347 -7.31 9.65 -6.43
C TYR A 347 -6.51 10.82 -5.85
N GLY A 348 -5.32 11.09 -6.39
CA GLY A 348 -4.36 12.07 -5.87
C GLY A 348 -4.23 13.37 -6.67
N LYS A 349 -5.12 13.66 -7.63
CA LYS A 349 -4.97 14.83 -8.51
C LYS A 349 -6.31 15.46 -8.88
N VAL A 350 -6.39 16.78 -8.74
CA VAL A 350 -7.55 17.57 -9.18
C VAL A 350 -7.62 17.58 -10.70
N ASP A 351 -8.82 17.31 -11.24
CA ASP A 351 -9.12 17.52 -12.65
C ASP A 351 -9.30 19.02 -12.91
N CYS A 352 -8.40 19.62 -13.69
CA CYS A 352 -8.43 21.03 -14.01
C CYS A 352 -9.67 21.46 -14.82
N ALA A 353 -10.26 20.55 -15.61
CA ALA A 353 -11.41 20.87 -16.44
C ALA A 353 -12.69 21.03 -15.62
N THR A 354 -12.86 20.19 -14.59
CA THR A 354 -14.04 20.23 -13.71
C THR A 354 -13.78 20.92 -12.38
N ASN A 355 -12.52 21.19 -12.03
CA ASN A 355 -12.08 21.69 -10.73
C ASN A 355 -12.57 20.81 -9.55
N THR A 356 -12.47 19.49 -9.75
CA THR A 356 -12.92 18.46 -8.79
C THR A 356 -11.86 17.39 -8.63
N LEU A 357 -11.79 16.77 -7.45
CA LEU A 357 -11.12 15.50 -7.24
C LEU A 357 -12.05 14.34 -7.60
N LYS A 358 -11.56 13.37 -8.38
CA LYS A 358 -12.35 12.22 -8.84
C LYS A 358 -11.77 10.91 -8.31
N PHE A 359 -12.66 9.97 -8.04
CA PHE A 359 -12.35 8.62 -7.57
C PHE A 359 -12.86 7.59 -8.61
N PRO A 360 -12.13 7.39 -9.72
CA PRO A 360 -12.49 6.43 -10.75
C PRO A 360 -12.23 4.98 -10.31
N LEU A 361 -13.10 4.08 -10.73
CA LEU A 361 -12.97 2.65 -10.47
C LEU A 361 -12.03 1.97 -11.48
N LEU A 362 -11.08 1.22 -10.96
CA LEU A 362 -10.14 0.39 -11.72
C LEU A 362 -10.58 -1.06 -11.81
N ARG A 363 -11.54 -1.47 -10.99
CA ARG A 363 -12.28 -2.73 -11.09
C ARG A 363 -13.77 -2.52 -10.79
N PRO A 364 -14.67 -3.40 -11.23
CA PRO A 364 -16.09 -3.30 -10.92
C PRO A 364 -16.37 -3.33 -9.41
N CYS A 365 -17.44 -2.66 -8.99
CA CYS A 365 -17.98 -2.67 -7.63
C CYS A 365 -19.48 -2.92 -7.71
N LEU A 366 -19.97 -4.03 -7.16
CA LEU A 366 -21.38 -4.41 -7.23
C LEU A 366 -22.23 -3.63 -6.23
N ALA A 367 -23.52 -3.50 -6.51
CA ALA A 367 -24.44 -2.87 -5.57
C ALA A 367 -24.40 -3.56 -4.19
N GLY A 368 -24.18 -2.78 -3.14
CA GLY A 368 -24.01 -3.26 -1.77
C GLY A 368 -22.62 -3.79 -1.42
N GLU A 369 -21.70 -3.90 -2.37
CA GLU A 369 -20.29 -4.19 -2.10
C GLU A 369 -19.61 -2.95 -1.48
N GLN A 370 -18.67 -3.18 -0.56
CA GLN A 370 -17.81 -2.11 -0.04
C GLN A 370 -16.87 -1.64 -1.16
N CYS A 371 -16.87 -0.34 -1.40
CA CYS A 371 -15.96 0.31 -2.33
C CYS A 371 -14.73 0.76 -1.54
N CYS A 372 -13.59 0.12 -1.79
CA CYS A 372 -12.33 0.42 -1.11
C CYS A 372 -11.38 1.20 -2.02
N LEU A 373 -10.50 1.97 -1.41
CA LEU A 373 -9.37 2.60 -2.10
C LEU A 373 -8.03 2.08 -1.56
N SER A 374 -6.93 2.42 -2.23
CA SER A 374 -5.60 2.00 -1.80
C SER A 374 -4.86 3.09 -1.03
N TYR A 375 -4.75 3.01 0.31
CA TYR A 375 -3.96 3.97 1.11
C TYR A 375 -2.49 4.07 0.69
N GLY A 376 -1.96 3.00 0.10
CA GLY A 376 -0.62 2.97 -0.46
C GLY A 376 -0.05 1.56 -0.41
N ASN A 377 1.25 1.46 -0.67
CA ASN A 377 2.04 0.25 -0.50
C ASN A 377 2.56 0.22 0.94
N LEU A 378 1.66 0.01 1.91
CA LEU A 378 1.96 0.16 3.33
C LEU A 378 2.04 -1.22 4.00
N SER A 379 3.03 -1.41 4.87
CA SER A 379 3.12 -2.58 5.75
C SER A 379 2.00 -2.56 6.78
N SER A 380 1.69 -3.73 7.33
CA SER A 380 0.75 -3.86 8.44
C SER A 380 1.26 -3.10 9.68
N SER A 381 2.58 -3.00 9.90
CA SER A 381 3.15 -2.17 10.99
C SER A 381 2.76 -0.69 10.84
N HIS A 382 2.86 -0.15 9.62
CA HIS A 382 2.46 1.23 9.32
C HIS A 382 0.95 1.44 9.43
N LEU A 383 0.16 0.49 8.91
CA LEU A 383 -1.31 0.55 8.98
C LEU A 383 -1.81 0.49 10.43
N ILE A 384 -1.22 -0.37 11.27
CA ILE A 384 -1.54 -0.42 12.71
C ILE A 384 -1.15 0.91 13.38
N THR A 385 0.08 1.39 13.14
CA THR A 385 0.60 2.58 13.81
C THR A 385 -0.22 3.82 13.51
N PHE A 386 -0.60 4.06 12.24
CA PHE A 386 -1.18 5.34 11.81
C PHE A 386 -2.65 5.27 11.40
N TYR A 387 -3.19 4.08 11.16
CA TYR A 387 -4.59 3.89 10.76
C TYR A 387 -5.39 3.00 11.73
N GLY A 388 -4.73 2.23 12.61
CA GLY A 388 -5.40 1.45 13.66
C GLY A 388 -6.10 0.18 13.18
N PHE A 389 -5.60 -0.44 12.11
CA PHE A 389 -6.11 -1.73 11.62
C PHE A 389 -5.02 -2.58 10.96
N SER A 390 -5.26 -3.88 10.85
CA SER A 390 -4.48 -4.81 10.02
C SER A 390 -5.33 -5.25 8.81
N PRO A 391 -4.78 -5.27 7.58
CA PRO A 391 -5.54 -5.68 6.40
C PRO A 391 -5.92 -7.17 6.46
N LEU A 392 -7.08 -7.51 5.89
CA LEU A 392 -7.51 -8.91 5.81
C LEU A 392 -6.74 -9.65 4.71
N GLY A 393 -6.08 -10.74 5.09
CA GLY A 393 -5.31 -11.58 4.19
C GLY A 393 -3.82 -11.26 4.20
N ASP A 394 -3.10 -11.82 3.24
CA ASP A 394 -1.64 -11.75 3.24
C ASP A 394 -1.17 -10.47 2.55
N ASN A 395 -0.72 -9.50 3.35
CA ASN A 395 -0.19 -8.23 2.84
C ASN A 395 1.19 -8.46 2.18
N PRO A 396 1.37 -8.21 0.86
CA PRO A 396 2.65 -8.43 0.18
C PRO A 396 3.75 -7.46 0.64
N TYR A 397 3.39 -6.40 1.37
CA TYR A 397 4.31 -5.40 1.92
C TYR A 397 4.72 -5.70 3.37
N ASP A 398 4.27 -6.81 3.95
CA ASP A 398 4.80 -7.30 5.23
C ASP A 398 6.14 -7.97 5.00
N VAL A 399 7.19 -7.16 5.13
CA VAL A 399 8.59 -7.53 4.98
C VAL A 399 9.30 -7.40 6.32
N ILE A 400 10.30 -8.27 6.55
CA ILE A 400 11.22 -8.17 7.68
C ILE A 400 12.57 -7.73 7.12
N PRO A 401 13.07 -6.53 7.48
CA PRO A 401 14.41 -6.11 7.10
C PRO A 401 15.45 -7.01 7.79
N ILE A 402 16.54 -7.32 7.10
CA ILE A 402 17.67 -8.05 7.66
C ILE A 402 18.90 -7.14 7.65
N ASP A 403 19.40 -6.85 8.84
CA ASP A 403 20.70 -6.22 9.03
C ASP A 403 21.77 -7.32 9.05
N ILE A 404 22.60 -7.35 8.00
CA ILE A 404 23.70 -8.31 7.90
C ILE A 404 25.01 -7.57 8.12
N ASP A 405 25.57 -7.69 9.32
CA ASP A 405 26.93 -7.23 9.65
C ASP A 405 27.96 -8.19 9.04
N VAL A 406 28.22 -8.08 7.74
CA VAL A 406 29.41 -8.69 7.15
C VAL A 406 30.52 -7.66 7.26
N GLY A 407 31.48 -7.92 8.15
CA GLY A 407 32.61 -7.03 8.41
C GLY A 407 33.30 -6.58 7.13
N GLU A 408 33.81 -5.34 7.13
CA GLU A 408 34.49 -4.62 6.03
C GLU A 408 35.43 -5.50 5.18
N ALA A 409 34.86 -6.32 4.31
CA ALA A 409 35.54 -6.99 3.22
C ALA A 409 35.00 -6.32 1.96
N ASP A 410 35.93 -5.83 1.13
CA ASP A 410 35.76 -5.08 -0.12
C ASP A 410 34.74 -5.71 -1.10
N CYS A 411 33.46 -5.74 -0.73
CA CYS A 411 32.36 -6.05 -1.61
C CYS A 411 32.20 -4.82 -2.50
N SER A 412 32.89 -4.83 -3.65
CA SER A 412 32.67 -3.90 -4.74
C SER A 412 31.17 -3.60 -4.90
N ASN A 413 30.83 -2.31 -5.03
CA ASN A 413 29.51 -1.65 -5.14
C ASN A 413 28.50 -2.21 -6.20
N ASP A 414 28.52 -3.50 -6.52
CA ASP A 414 27.73 -4.13 -7.58
C ASP A 414 26.43 -4.79 -7.08
N SER A 415 26.13 -4.77 -5.77
CA SER A 415 24.77 -5.06 -5.29
C SER A 415 23.94 -3.80 -5.35
N PRO A 416 22.83 -3.77 -6.12
CA PRO A 416 21.99 -2.58 -6.23
C PRO A 416 21.04 -2.40 -5.02
N TRP A 417 21.30 -3.11 -3.93
CA TRP A 417 20.52 -3.12 -2.69
C TRP A 417 21.46 -2.94 -1.49
N THR A 418 21.17 -1.96 -0.65
CA THR A 418 21.91 -1.66 0.59
C THR A 418 21.28 -2.30 1.82
N THR A 419 20.01 -2.71 1.71
CA THR A 419 19.23 -3.34 2.77
C THR A 419 18.58 -4.57 2.18
N HIS A 420 18.66 -5.70 2.90
CA HIS A 420 18.02 -6.93 2.50
C HIS A 420 16.71 -7.14 3.27
N MET A 421 15.79 -7.87 2.65
CA MET A 421 14.44 -8.05 3.18
C MET A 421 14.02 -9.50 2.96
N VAL A 422 13.18 -10.01 3.85
CA VAL A 422 12.44 -11.26 3.63
C VAL A 422 10.95 -11.03 3.78
N ARG A 423 10.15 -11.94 3.23
CA ARG A 423 8.70 -11.99 3.41
C ARG A 423 8.25 -13.44 3.43
N GLY A 424 6.97 -13.66 3.70
CA GLY A 424 6.39 -15.01 3.67
C GLY A 424 6.68 -15.75 2.37
N THR A 425 7.26 -16.95 2.47
CA THR A 425 7.70 -17.71 1.28
C THR A 425 6.54 -18.23 0.45
N TRP A 426 5.32 -18.24 1.01
CA TRP A 426 4.07 -18.53 0.29
C TRP A 426 3.78 -17.58 -0.88
N PHE A 427 4.46 -16.43 -0.96
CA PHE A 427 4.40 -15.55 -2.13
C PHE A 427 5.34 -15.96 -3.27
N SER A 428 6.33 -16.81 -3.01
CA SER A 428 7.27 -17.26 -4.03
C SER A 428 6.69 -18.40 -4.86
N LYS A 429 6.98 -18.38 -6.16
CA LYS A 429 6.64 -19.47 -7.09
C LYS A 429 7.83 -20.38 -7.39
N ASN A 430 9.05 -19.97 -7.02
CA ASN A 430 10.27 -20.68 -7.35
C ASN A 430 10.95 -21.26 -6.09
N HIS A 431 10.70 -22.54 -5.84
CA HIS A 431 11.32 -23.31 -4.75
C HIS A 431 12.41 -24.26 -5.27
N GLY A 432 12.91 -24.01 -6.48
CA GLY A 432 14.00 -24.79 -7.06
C GLY A 432 15.33 -24.56 -6.36
N ILE A 433 16.32 -25.38 -6.72
CA ILE A 433 17.72 -25.19 -6.31
C ILE A 433 18.15 -23.77 -6.68
N PHE A 434 18.90 -23.13 -5.78
CA PHE A 434 19.31 -21.73 -5.81
C PHE A 434 18.25 -20.67 -5.51
N HIS A 435 16.98 -21.05 -5.29
CA HIS A 435 15.92 -20.09 -4.97
C HIS A 435 15.20 -20.42 -3.66
N TYR A 436 14.77 -21.67 -3.47
CA TYR A 436 14.14 -22.16 -2.22
C TYR A 436 12.94 -21.35 -1.72
N GLY A 437 12.28 -20.55 -2.55
CA GLY A 437 11.22 -19.65 -2.09
C GLY A 437 11.71 -18.36 -1.44
N LEU A 438 13.03 -18.15 -1.37
CA LEU A 438 13.71 -17.02 -0.74
C LEU A 438 14.09 -15.95 -1.78
N PRO A 439 14.30 -14.69 -1.35
CA PRO A 439 14.63 -13.60 -2.27
C PRO A 439 16.03 -13.77 -2.88
N THR A 440 16.09 -13.80 -4.21
CA THR A 440 17.34 -13.92 -4.98
C THR A 440 18.38 -12.86 -4.60
N PRO A 441 18.03 -11.56 -4.42
CA PRO A 441 19.04 -10.57 -4.01
C PRO A 441 19.72 -10.90 -2.68
N LEU A 442 18.99 -11.46 -1.70
CA LEU A 442 19.56 -11.90 -0.42
C LEU A 442 20.47 -13.12 -0.59
N LEU A 443 20.01 -14.14 -1.33
CA LEU A 443 20.82 -15.32 -1.57
C LEU A 443 22.11 -14.99 -2.32
N ASP A 444 22.03 -14.14 -3.35
CA ASP A 444 23.20 -13.70 -4.11
C ASP A 444 24.17 -12.89 -3.26
N TYR A 445 23.67 -12.06 -2.33
CA TYR A 445 24.51 -11.36 -1.37
C TYR A 445 25.24 -12.33 -0.43
N LEU A 446 24.53 -13.30 0.14
CA LEU A 446 25.10 -14.30 1.03
C LEU A 446 26.13 -15.19 0.30
N ARG A 447 25.87 -15.57 -0.95
CA ARG A 447 26.83 -16.29 -1.80
C ARG A 447 28.10 -15.48 -2.03
N LYS A 448 27.95 -14.21 -2.44
CA LYS A 448 29.08 -13.28 -2.66
C LYS A 448 29.92 -13.08 -1.41
N ALA A 449 29.30 -12.96 -0.25
CA ALA A 449 30.01 -12.84 1.04
C ALA A 449 30.91 -14.03 1.35
N ARG A 450 30.73 -15.16 0.65
CA ARG A 450 31.55 -16.38 0.75
C ARG A 450 32.49 -16.55 -0.47
N ASP A 451 32.77 -15.47 -1.20
CA ASP A 451 33.58 -15.44 -2.44
C ASP A 451 33.10 -16.40 -3.54
N HIS A 452 31.81 -16.77 -3.52
CA HIS A 452 31.27 -17.76 -4.42
C HIS A 452 30.07 -17.22 -5.19
N MET A 453 30.13 -17.31 -6.52
CA MET A 453 28.95 -17.10 -7.37
C MET A 453 28.87 -18.27 -8.34
N PRO A 454 27.74 -19.00 -8.42
CA PRO A 454 27.61 -20.09 -9.37
C PRO A 454 27.76 -19.53 -10.80
N THR A 455 28.88 -19.87 -11.44
CA THR A 455 29.29 -19.31 -12.75
C THR A 455 28.84 -20.16 -13.94
N THR A 456 28.25 -21.34 -13.70
CA THR A 456 27.82 -22.25 -14.76
C THR A 456 26.49 -22.95 -14.45
N THR A 457 25.79 -23.41 -15.49
CA THR A 457 24.52 -24.16 -15.39
C THR A 457 24.66 -25.56 -14.79
N ALA A 458 25.88 -26.00 -14.47
CA ALA A 458 26.14 -27.32 -13.89
C ALA A 458 26.39 -27.16 -12.38
N THR A 459 25.42 -27.57 -11.56
CA THR A 459 25.56 -27.57 -10.11
C THR A 459 26.65 -28.57 -9.69
N THR A 460 27.78 -28.05 -9.20
CA THR A 460 28.86 -28.87 -8.66
C THR A 460 28.57 -29.33 -7.24
N LYS A 461 29.32 -30.32 -6.74
CA LYS A 461 29.21 -30.77 -5.34
C LYS A 461 29.52 -29.63 -4.36
N GLU A 462 30.54 -28.83 -4.68
CA GLU A 462 30.97 -27.67 -3.90
C GLU A 462 29.87 -26.60 -3.86
N ASP A 463 29.19 -26.34 -4.99
CA ASP A 463 28.03 -25.43 -5.01
C ASP A 463 26.92 -25.90 -4.06
N MET A 464 26.61 -27.20 -4.03
CA MET A 464 25.55 -27.72 -3.15
C MET A 464 25.95 -27.68 -1.68
N GLU A 465 27.21 -27.96 -1.35
CA GLU A 465 27.74 -27.86 0.02
C GLU A 465 27.65 -26.43 0.54
N LEU A 466 28.05 -25.45 -0.28
CA LEU A 466 27.93 -24.02 0.05
C LEU A 466 26.47 -23.57 0.21
N GLU A 467 25.57 -24.04 -0.66
CA GLU A 467 24.15 -23.71 -0.52
C GLU A 467 23.55 -24.26 0.78
N ILE A 468 23.99 -25.44 1.24
CA ILE A 468 23.58 -25.97 2.55
C ILE A 468 24.05 -25.03 3.67
N GLU A 469 25.32 -24.59 3.65
CA GLU A 469 25.85 -23.64 4.65
C GLU A 469 25.07 -22.32 4.67
N VAL A 470 24.73 -21.75 3.50
CA VAL A 470 23.91 -20.53 3.40
C VAL A 470 22.54 -20.73 4.05
N LEU A 471 21.89 -21.87 3.80
CA LEU A 471 20.58 -22.18 4.37
C LEU A 471 20.65 -22.46 5.88
N GLU A 472 21.71 -23.10 6.36
CA GLU A 472 21.96 -23.35 7.79
C GLU A 472 22.16 -22.04 8.56
N ASP A 473 22.89 -21.08 7.99
CA ASP A 473 23.07 -19.75 8.59
C ASP A 473 21.75 -18.99 8.67
N LEU A 474 20.94 -19.04 7.60
CA LEU A 474 19.59 -18.46 7.63
C LEU A 474 18.72 -19.13 8.70
N ILE A 475 18.76 -20.45 8.82
CA ILE A 475 18.04 -21.18 9.88
C ILE A 475 18.49 -20.69 11.26
N SER A 476 19.80 -20.55 11.49
CA SER A 476 20.35 -20.04 12.75
C SER A 476 19.82 -18.64 13.07
N THR A 477 19.89 -17.71 12.11
CA THR A 477 19.38 -16.34 12.26
C THR A 477 17.88 -16.33 12.58
N PHE A 478 17.07 -17.06 11.82
CA PHE A 478 15.62 -17.02 11.96
C PHE A 478 15.10 -17.80 13.17
N ASN A 479 15.81 -18.82 13.66
CA ASN A 479 15.51 -19.44 14.95
C ASN A 479 15.74 -18.45 16.10
N SER A 480 16.86 -17.71 16.07
CA SER A 480 17.12 -16.66 17.06
C SER A 480 16.03 -15.57 17.06
N MET A 481 15.60 -15.14 15.86
CA MET A 481 14.46 -14.21 15.74
C MET A 481 13.15 -14.80 16.28
N MET A 482 12.87 -16.07 16.01
CA MET A 482 11.68 -16.75 16.52
C MET A 482 11.69 -16.83 18.05
N ASP A 483 12.83 -17.21 18.63
CA ASP A 483 13.00 -17.36 20.07
C ASP A 483 12.80 -16.00 20.79
N ASN A 484 13.29 -14.91 20.20
CA ASN A 484 13.10 -13.55 20.73
C ASN A 484 11.62 -13.12 20.72
N LEU A 485 10.82 -13.54 19.73
CA LEU A 485 9.38 -13.25 19.73
C LEU A 485 8.63 -14.01 20.84
N GLY A 486 9.23 -15.03 21.46
CA GLY A 486 8.64 -15.83 22.53
C GLY A 486 7.38 -16.60 22.11
N ASP A 487 6.72 -17.26 23.06
CA ASP A 487 5.45 -17.94 22.81
C ASP A 487 4.29 -16.92 22.74
N THR A 488 3.27 -17.21 21.93
CA THR A 488 2.06 -16.37 21.92
C THR A 488 1.36 -16.62 23.25
N ASN A 489 1.41 -15.65 24.16
CA ASN A 489 0.85 -15.78 25.50
C ASN A 489 -0.62 -16.24 25.40
N SER A 490 -0.88 -17.49 25.83
CA SER A 490 -2.21 -18.11 25.79
C SER A 490 -3.26 -17.40 26.65
N ASP A 491 -2.82 -16.42 27.45
CA ASP A 491 -3.66 -15.62 28.34
C ASP A 491 -4.48 -14.56 27.58
N TYR A 492 -4.09 -14.20 26.36
CA TYR A 492 -4.86 -13.31 25.48
C TYR A 492 -5.74 -14.14 24.54
N SER A 493 -6.79 -14.77 25.08
CA SER A 493 -7.77 -15.48 24.24
C SER A 493 -8.40 -14.52 23.22
N GLU A 494 -8.52 -14.95 21.96
CA GLU A 494 -9.10 -14.19 20.83
C GLU A 494 -10.48 -13.56 21.12
N ASP A 495 -11.21 -14.07 22.11
CA ASP A 495 -12.60 -13.70 22.42
C ASP A 495 -12.78 -12.56 23.45
N TYR A 496 -11.74 -12.09 24.15
CA TYR A 496 -11.91 -11.14 25.30
C TYR A 496 -10.92 -9.98 25.41
N GLY A 497 -10.00 -9.78 24.46
CA GLY A 497 -9.05 -8.66 24.45
C GLY A 497 -9.65 -7.34 23.93
N SER A 498 -9.10 -6.20 24.37
CA SER A 498 -9.35 -4.90 23.73
C SER A 498 -8.82 -4.88 22.29
N TRP A 499 -9.34 -3.97 21.46
CA TRP A 499 -9.01 -3.92 20.02
C TRP A 499 -7.51 -3.73 19.75
N ASP A 500 -6.85 -2.88 20.53
CA ASP A 500 -5.40 -2.65 20.44
C ASP A 500 -4.59 -3.92 20.77
N VAL A 501 -4.95 -4.64 21.84
CA VAL A 501 -4.32 -5.93 22.19
C VAL A 501 -4.49 -6.95 21.06
N LYS A 502 -5.68 -7.01 20.46
CA LYS A 502 -5.94 -7.90 19.33
C LYS A 502 -5.01 -7.60 18.15
N LEU A 503 -4.86 -6.34 17.76
CA LEU A 503 -3.94 -5.94 16.68
C LEU A 503 -2.49 -6.27 17.01
N SER A 504 -2.08 -6.08 18.26
CA SER A 504 -0.74 -6.43 18.73
C SER A 504 -0.44 -7.92 18.57
N VAL A 505 -1.36 -8.78 18.98
CA VAL A 505 -1.23 -10.24 18.87
C VAL A 505 -1.24 -10.67 17.40
N GLU A 506 -2.18 -10.16 16.59
CA GLU A 506 -2.27 -10.46 15.16
C GLU A 506 -0.98 -10.09 14.41
N PHE A 507 -0.39 -8.93 14.72
CA PHE A 507 0.89 -8.52 14.12
C PHE A 507 2.02 -9.48 14.49
N LYS A 508 2.14 -9.83 15.78
CA LYS A 508 3.18 -10.72 16.28
C LYS A 508 3.05 -12.13 15.70
N ASP A 509 1.84 -12.66 15.60
CA ASP A 509 1.57 -13.94 14.95
C ASP A 509 1.88 -13.89 13.44
N GLY A 510 1.60 -12.77 12.77
CA GLY A 510 1.99 -12.54 11.38
C GLY A 510 3.51 -12.64 11.17
N GLN A 511 4.30 -12.00 12.04
CA GLN A 511 5.76 -12.07 12.02
C GLN A 511 6.27 -13.50 12.24
N LYS A 512 5.75 -14.21 13.24
CA LYS A 512 6.08 -15.63 13.48
C LYS A 512 5.74 -16.49 12.28
N ARG A 513 4.62 -16.24 11.61
CA ARG A 513 4.21 -16.99 10.42
C ARG A 513 5.20 -16.80 9.27
N ILE A 514 5.67 -15.56 9.05
CA ILE A 514 6.71 -15.26 8.04
C ILE A 514 7.99 -16.04 8.37
N ILE A 515 8.50 -15.91 9.60
CA ILE A 515 9.73 -16.59 10.04
C ILE A 515 9.60 -18.10 9.90
N SER A 516 8.48 -18.68 10.35
CA SER A 516 8.20 -20.12 10.23
C SER A 516 8.25 -20.60 8.78
N SER A 517 7.70 -19.81 7.84
CA SER A 517 7.71 -20.16 6.42
C SER A 517 9.12 -20.16 5.83
N ILE A 518 9.97 -19.23 6.28
CA ILE A 518 11.38 -19.14 5.87
C ILE A 518 12.15 -20.36 6.39
N LEU A 519 12.01 -20.68 7.67
CA LEU A 519 12.64 -21.86 8.28
C LEU A 519 12.26 -23.15 7.54
N SER A 520 10.96 -23.35 7.29
CA SER A 520 10.47 -24.51 6.52
C SER A 520 11.06 -24.55 5.11
N SER A 521 11.23 -23.40 4.48
CA SER A 521 11.77 -23.31 3.12
C SER A 521 13.25 -23.61 3.06
N CYS A 522 14.03 -23.17 4.06
CA CYS A 522 15.43 -23.53 4.23
C CYS A 522 15.58 -25.05 4.47
N ASP A 523 14.80 -25.62 5.39
CA ASP A 523 14.83 -27.06 5.68
C ASP A 523 14.53 -27.91 4.44
N ASP A 524 13.51 -27.53 3.67
CA ASP A 524 13.16 -28.24 2.44
C ASP A 524 14.21 -28.04 1.34
N GLY A 525 14.84 -26.86 1.28
CA GLY A 525 16.00 -26.61 0.42
C GLY A 525 17.19 -27.51 0.74
N ILE A 526 17.54 -27.67 2.02
CA ILE A 526 18.61 -28.57 2.46
C ILE A 526 18.30 -30.02 2.08
N LYS A 527 17.07 -30.50 2.33
CA LYS A 527 16.64 -31.86 1.91
C LYS A 527 16.75 -32.06 0.40
N LEU A 528 16.38 -31.04 -0.38
CA LEU A 528 16.45 -31.05 -1.84
C LEU A 528 17.91 -31.20 -2.32
N LEU A 529 18.83 -30.44 -1.73
CA LEU A 529 20.26 -30.48 -2.02
C LEU A 529 20.90 -31.81 -1.63
N GLN A 530 20.60 -32.31 -0.43
CA GLN A 530 21.09 -33.62 0.04
C GLN A 530 20.63 -34.77 -0.87
N THR A 531 19.39 -34.71 -1.34
CA THR A 531 18.87 -35.70 -2.31
C THR A 531 19.61 -35.64 -3.64
N HIS A 532 19.99 -34.45 -4.11
CA HIS A 532 20.78 -34.29 -5.34
C HIS A 532 22.23 -34.74 -5.15
N LEU A 533 22.87 -34.41 -4.03
CA LEU A 533 24.20 -34.90 -3.66
C LEU A 533 24.28 -36.43 -3.65
N GLN A 534 23.26 -37.10 -3.11
CA GLN A 534 23.18 -38.57 -3.12
C GLN A 534 23.08 -39.14 -4.55
N LYS A 535 22.32 -38.50 -5.45
CA LYS A 535 22.21 -38.90 -6.86
C LYS A 535 23.48 -38.65 -7.67
N CYS A 536 24.28 -37.64 -7.32
CA CYS A 536 25.55 -37.35 -7.98
C CYS A 536 26.68 -38.29 -7.53
N THR A 537 26.52 -38.96 -6.39
CA THR A 537 27.50 -39.88 -5.79
C THR A 537 27.15 -41.36 -5.97
N SER A 538 25.96 -41.67 -6.51
CA SER A 538 25.51 -43.01 -6.90
C SER A 538 25.61 -43.18 -8.42
#